data_AF-A0A494VLS1-F1
#
_entry.id   AF-A0A494VLS1-F1
#
_cell.length_a   1.000
_cell.length_b   1.000
_cell.length_c   1.000
_cell.angle_alpha   90.00
_cell.angle_beta   90.00
_cell.angle_gamma   90.00
#
_symmetry.space_group_name_H-M   'P 1'
#
loop_
_entity.id
_entity.type
_entity.pdbx_description
1 polymer ?
#
loop_
_entity_poly.entity_id
_entity_poly.type
_entity_poly.pdbx_seq_one_letter_code
_entity_poly.pdbx_strand_id
1 'polypeptide(L)' 'MIQTPEPGHSTNVKELPASIWNFKKLLYLNIKNNQITAIPDRIGRLKKLQKLYLDGNPISPDNIRRIHELLPDCIRDK' A
#
# COMPACT_ATOMS: atom_id res chain seq x y z
N MET A 1 -14.76 -18.84 -26.98
CA MET A 1 -13.77 -18.21 -27.86
C MET A 1 -13.23 -16.98 -27.14
N ILE A 2 -11.97 -17.09 -26.71
CA ILE A 2 -10.99 -16.04 -26.38
C ILE A 2 -11.52 -14.68 -25.93
N GLN A 3 -11.48 -14.45 -24.62
CA GLN A 3 -11.41 -13.11 -24.06
C GLN A 3 -9.93 -12.81 -23.84
N THR A 4 -9.32 -12.14 -24.81
CA THR A 4 -7.94 -11.63 -24.70
C THR A 4 -7.97 -10.32 -23.91
N PRO A 5 -7.34 -10.22 -22.73
CA PRO A 5 -7.10 -8.93 -22.11
C PRO A 5 -5.97 -8.23 -22.88
N GLU A 6 -6.30 -7.08 -23.45
CA GLU A 6 -5.37 -6.19 -24.15
C GLU A 6 -4.27 -5.63 -23.22
N PRO A 7 -3.07 -5.32 -23.76
CA PRO A 7 -1.93 -4.83 -23.00
C PRO A 7 -2.04 -3.33 -22.73
N GLY A 8 -2.76 -2.97 -21.67
CA GLY A 8 -2.67 -1.66 -21.03
C GLY A 8 -2.38 -1.86 -19.55
N HIS A 9 -1.11 -1.72 -19.15
CA HIS A 9 -0.69 -1.74 -17.75
C HIS A 9 -1.22 -0.50 -17.00
N SER A 10 -2.54 -0.39 -16.82
CA SER A 10 -3.12 0.44 -15.78
C SER A 10 -3.18 -0.42 -14.53
N THR A 11 -2.17 -0.31 -13.66
CA THR A 11 -2.20 -0.91 -12.32
C THR A 11 -3.23 -0.13 -11.50
N ASN A 12 -4.51 -0.41 -11.74
CA ASN A 12 -5.61 0.21 -11.04
C ASN A 12 -5.84 -0.52 -9.71
N VAL A 13 -4.80 -0.55 -8.87
CA VAL A 13 -4.83 -1.26 -7.59
C VAL A 13 -5.67 -0.42 -6.62
N LYS A 14 -6.95 -0.76 -6.52
CA LYS A 14 -7.86 -0.19 -5.52
C LYS A 14 -7.61 -0.76 -4.13
N GLU A 15 -7.14 -2.01 -4.07
CA GLU A 15 -6.97 -2.80 -2.86
C GLU A 15 -5.73 -3.68 -2.99
N LEU A 16 -4.86 -3.69 -1.97
CA LEU A 16 -3.73 -4.62 -1.94
C LEU A 16 -4.19 -5.98 -1.43
N PRO A 17 -3.69 -7.09 -2.00
CA PRO A 17 -4.03 -8.43 -1.53
C PRO A 17 -3.63 -8.60 -0.06
N ALA A 18 -4.50 -9.21 0.75
CA ALA A 18 -4.28 -9.37 2.18
C ALA A 18 -2.97 -10.10 2.54
N SER A 19 -2.45 -10.90 1.61
CA SER A 19 -1.17 -11.59 1.72
C SER A 19 0.02 -10.65 1.84
N ILE A 20 -0.05 -9.42 1.29
CA ILE A 20 1.09 -8.48 1.37
C ILE A 20 1.41 -8.10 2.81
N TRP A 21 0.39 -8.06 3.66
CA TRP A 21 0.52 -7.75 5.09
C TRP A 21 1.18 -8.87 5.90
N ASN A 22 1.42 -10.04 5.29
CA ASN A 22 2.10 -11.15 5.94
C ASN A 22 3.63 -11.12 5.73
N PHE A 23 4.14 -10.23 4.87
CA PHE A 23 5.58 -10.09 4.64
C PHE A 23 6.27 -9.35 5.79
N LYS A 24 6.47 -10.03 6.92
CA LYS A 24 7.13 -9.50 8.13
C LYS A 24 8.58 -9.02 7.90
N LYS A 25 9.21 -9.46 6.81
CA LYS A 25 10.57 -9.07 6.40
C LYS A 25 10.59 -7.95 5.35
N LEU A 26 9.44 -7.43 4.94
CA LEU A 26 9.37 -6.35 3.96
C LEU A 26 9.98 -5.09 4.56
N LEU A 27 10.99 -4.53 3.87
CA LEU A 27 11.68 -3.31 4.28
C LEU A 27 11.16 -2.09 3.52
N TYR A 28 10.74 -2.29 2.27
CA TYR A 28 10.33 -1.23 1.36
C TYR A 28 9.01 -1.64 0.70
N LEU A 29 7.99 -0.79 0.78
CA LEU A 29 6.73 -0.96 0.07
C LEU A 29 6.45 0.28 -0.78
N ASN A 30 6.39 0.08 -2.09
CA ASN A 30 6.07 1.14 -3.04
C ASN A 30 4.72 0.86 -3.67
N ILE A 31 3.75 1.71 -3.36
CA ILE A 31 2.39 1.66 -3.89
C ILE A 31 1.98 3.01 -4.46
N LYS A 32 2.94 3.85 -4.85
CA LYS A 32 2.67 5.18 -5.42
C LYS A 32 1.84 5.10 -6.70
N ASN A 33 1.07 6.16 -6.99
CA ASN A 33 0.25 6.31 -8.20
C ASN A 33 -0.75 5.16 -8.41
N ASN A 34 -1.40 4.71 -7.34
CA ASN A 34 -2.50 3.74 -7.42
C ASN A 34 -3.82 4.39 -6.97
N GLN A 35 -4.91 3.63 -6.98
CA GLN A 35 -6.23 4.12 -6.53
C GLN A 35 -6.58 3.60 -5.14
N ILE A 36 -5.57 3.48 -4.26
CA ILE A 36 -5.76 2.99 -2.90
C ILE A 36 -6.42 4.10 -2.08
N THR A 37 -7.62 3.82 -1.60
CA THR A 37 -8.39 4.76 -0.77
C THR A 37 -8.24 4.48 0.72
N ALA A 38 -8.01 3.21 1.06
CA ALA A 38 -7.86 2.76 2.43
C ALA A 38 -6.69 1.77 2.57
N ILE A 39 -5.93 1.93 3.64
CA ILE A 39 -4.91 1.00 4.09
C ILE A 39 -5.42 0.33 5.38
N PRO A 40 -5.48 -1.00 5.45
CA PRO A 40 -5.95 -1.72 6.63
C PRO A 40 -4.90 -1.72 7.76
N ASP A 41 -5.37 -1.94 8.99
CA ASP A 41 -4.53 -2.00 10.20
C ASP A 41 -3.45 -3.08 10.16
N ARG A 42 -3.64 -4.05 9.27
CA ARG A 42 -2.69 -5.12 9.00
C ARG A 42 -1.35 -4.58 8.50
N ILE A 43 -1.25 -3.34 8.03
CA ILE A 43 0.03 -2.69 7.74
C ILE A 43 0.97 -2.68 8.96
N GLY A 44 0.43 -2.63 10.18
CA GLY A 44 1.20 -2.75 11.41
C GLY A 44 1.88 -4.11 11.61
N ARG A 45 1.55 -5.13 10.81
CA ARG A 45 2.25 -6.43 10.80
C ARG A 45 3.60 -6.36 10.08
N LEU A 46 3.80 -5.35 9.24
CA LEU A 46 5.06 -5.09 8.54
C LEU A 46 6.07 -4.42 9.50
N LYS A 47 6.41 -5.12 10.58
CA LYS A 47 7.25 -4.58 11.67
C LYS A 47 8.68 -4.19 11.27
N LYS A 48 9.14 -4.67 10.12
CA LYS A 48 10.46 -4.31 9.55
C LYS A 48 10.36 -3.26 8.45
N LEU A 49 9.17 -2.73 8.14
CA LEU A 49 9.00 -1.75 7.08
C LEU A 49 9.71 -0.45 7.48
N GLN A 50 10.70 -0.07 6.68
CA GLN A 50 11.48 1.14 6.88
C GLN A 50 10.98 2.27 5.99
N LYS A 51 10.56 1.97 4.75
CA LYS A 51 10.02 2.99 3.83
C LYS A 51 8.71 2.57 3.20
N LEU A 52 7.78 3.51 3.15
CA LEU A 52 6.46 3.33 2.57
C LEU A 52 6.14 4.52 1.66
N TYR A 53 5.98 4.24 0.36
CA TYR A 53 5.63 5.24 -0.64
C TYR A 53 4.15 5.13 -0.99
N LEU A 54 3.40 6.17 -0.65
CA LEU A 54 1.93 6.24 -0.77
C LEU A 54 1.47 7.34 -1.75
N ASP A 55 2.39 8.17 -2.22
CA ASP A 55 2.09 9.34 -3.05
C ASP A 55 1.23 9.00 -4.28
N GLY A 56 0.42 9.96 -4.74
CA GLY A 56 -0.46 9.76 -5.88
C GLY A 56 -1.58 8.74 -5.66
N ASN A 57 -1.94 8.44 -4.39
CA ASN A 57 -3.13 7.68 -4.05
C ASN A 57 -4.17 8.55 -3.33
N PRO A 58 -5.47 8.34 -3.57
CA PRO A 58 -6.55 9.04 -2.89
C PRO A 58 -6.80 8.51 -1.45
N ILE A 59 -5.74 8.39 -0.64
CA ILE A 59 -5.82 7.86 0.73
C ILE A 59 -6.43 8.91 1.65
N SER A 60 -7.44 8.51 2.42
CA SER A 60 -8.06 9.40 3.42
C SER A 60 -7.06 9.82 4.50
N PRO A 61 -7.08 11.07 5.00
CA PRO A 61 -6.23 11.51 6.10
C PRO A 61 -6.33 10.63 7.36
N ASP A 62 -7.49 10.04 7.65
CA ASP A 62 -7.67 9.09 8.75
C ASP A 62 -6.78 7.85 8.60
N ASN A 63 -6.67 7.31 7.37
CA ASN A 63 -5.79 6.18 7.09
C ASN A 63 -4.31 6.57 7.26
N ILE A 64 -3.91 7.77 6.82
CA ILE A 64 -2.54 8.27 7.04
C ILE A 64 -2.20 8.33 8.53
N ARG A 65 -3.13 8.84 9.36
CA ARG A 65 -2.98 8.87 10.82
C ARG A 65 -2.85 7.46 11.40
N ARG A 66 -3.68 6.53 10.95
CA ARG A 66 -3.66 5.14 11.42
C ARG A 66 -2.36 4.41 11.06
N ILE A 67 -1.82 4.65 9.87
CA ILE A 67 -0.50 4.13 9.51
C ILE A 67 0.54 4.71 10.48
N HIS A 68 0.44 5.99 10.86
CA HIS A 68 1.37 6.65 11.81
C HIS A 68 1.34 5.98 13.17
N GLU A 69 0.15 5.69 13.68
CA GLU A 69 -0.05 4.94 14.92
C GLU A 69 0.51 3.51 14.85
N LEU A 70 0.38 2.83 13.71
CA LEU A 70 0.78 1.42 13.56
C LEU A 70 2.27 1.21 13.25
N LEU A 71 2.90 2.17 12.57
CA LEU A 71 4.30 2.12 12.12
C LEU A 71 5.00 3.48 12.35
N PRO A 72 5.20 3.90 13.61
CA PRO A 72 5.78 5.21 13.92
C PRO A 72 7.21 5.38 13.38
N ASP A 73 8.01 4.31 13.35
CA ASP A 73 9.39 4.33 12.85
C ASP A 73 9.52 4.25 11.32
N CYS A 74 8.40 4.08 10.59
CA CYS A 74 8.42 3.93 9.14
C CYS A 74 8.45 5.30 8.45
N ILE A 75 9.52 5.53 7.67
CA ILE A 75 9.69 6.73 6.84
C ILE A 75 8.67 6.69 5.71
N ARG A 76 7.96 7.79 5.50
CA ARG A 76 6.96 7.92 4.44
C ARG A 76 7.28 9.10 3.56
N ASP A 77 7.03 8.91 2.27
CA ASP A 77 7.02 10.00 1.30
C ASP A 77 5.74 10.80 1.48
N LYS A 78 5.85 12.12 1.36
CA LYS A 78 4.82 13.09 1.72
C LYS A 78 3.98 13.47 0.52
#